data_AF-A0A397RTP0-F1
#
_entry.id   AF-A0A397RTP0-F1
#
_cell.length_a   1.000
_cell.length_b   1.000
_cell.length_c   1.000
_cell.angle_alpha   90.00
_cell.angle_beta   90.00
_cell.angle_gamma   90.00
#
_symmetry.space_group_name_H-M   'P 1'
#
loop_
_entity.id
_entity.type
_entity.pdbx_description
1 polymer ?
#
loop_
_entity_poly.entity_id
_entity_poly.type
_entity_poly.pdbx_seq_one_letter_code
_entity_poly.pdbx_strand_id
1 'polypeptide(L)' 'RGSKYLRWSIHQVSSGIWRWDKTFGDYYSKKINEGKHHYVAIGHIDKKLVRVIFSLLKNKQSFIPQK' A
#
# COMPACT_ATOMS: atom_id res chain seq x y z
N ARG A 1 -14.82 -0.23 14.29
CA ARG A 1 -14.58 0.74 13.19
C ARG A 1 -13.42 1.65 13.62
N GLY A 2 -12.23 1.50 13.03
CA GLY A 2 -11.00 2.17 13.50
C GLY A 2 -10.92 3.68 13.20
N SER A 3 -9.84 4.33 13.66
CA SER A 3 -9.61 5.78 13.55
C SER A 3 -9.77 6.31 12.12
N LYS A 4 -10.54 7.41 11.99
CA LYS A 4 -10.76 8.11 10.72
C LYS A 4 -9.45 8.64 10.14
N TYR A 5 -8.64 9.26 10.99
CA TYR A 5 -7.38 9.88 10.61
C TYR A 5 -6.39 8.84 10.09
N LEU A 6 -6.24 7.73 10.81
CA LEU A 6 -5.31 6.66 10.41
C LEU A 6 -5.66 6.12 9.02
N ARG A 7 -6.95 5.91 8.75
CA ARG A 7 -7.41 5.41 7.44
C ARG A 7 -7.14 6.41 6.33
N TRP A 8 -7.37 7.69 6.60
CA TRP A 8 -7.11 8.75 5.64
C TRP A 8 -5.60 8.88 5.36
N SER A 9 -4.76 8.86 6.39
CA SER A 9 -3.29 8.87 6.24
C SER A 9 -2.79 7.68 5.42
N ILE A 10 -3.28 6.46 5.67
CA ILE A 10 -2.91 5.26 4.90
C ILE A 10 -3.28 5.43 3.41
N HIS A 11 -4.46 5.98 3.14
CA HIS A 11 -4.91 6.20 1.78
C HIS A 11 -4.05 7.24 1.06
N GLN A 12 -3.73 8.36 1.71
CA GLN A 12 -2.85 9.39 1.16
C GLN A 12 -1.45 8.83 0.84
N VAL A 13 -0.87 8.04 1.74
CA VAL A 13 0.44 7.39 1.52
C VAL A 13 0.37 6.41 0.35
N SER A 14 -0.69 5.61 0.27
CA SER A 14 -0.85 4.59 -0.77
C SER A 14 -1.00 5.18 -2.17
N SER A 15 -1.57 6.38 -2.29
CA SER A 15 -1.64 7.12 -3.55
C SER A 15 -0.26 7.51 -4.11
N GLY A 16 0.77 7.62 -3.27
CA GLY A 16 2.13 7.97 -3.67
C GLY A 16 3.11 6.77 -3.72
N ILE A 17 2.96 5.80 -2.81
CA ILE A 17 4.00 4.78 -2.56
C ILE A 17 4.34 3.93 -3.78
N TRP A 18 3.37 3.63 -4.65
CA TRP A 18 3.57 2.80 -5.84
C TRP A 18 4.53 3.41 -6.86
N ARG A 19 4.76 4.73 -6.81
CA ARG A 19 5.72 5.42 -7.67
C ARG A 19 7.14 5.40 -7.10
N TRP A 20 7.29 5.21 -5.79
CA TRP A 20 8.59 5.27 -5.09
C TRP A 20 9.16 3.89 -4.76
N ASP A 21 8.30 2.89 -4.58
CA ASP A 21 8.71 1.53 -4.25
C ASP A 21 8.27 0.56 -5.35
N LYS A 22 9.25 -0.14 -5.92
CA LYS A 22 9.05 -1.05 -7.05
C LYS A 22 8.10 -2.20 -6.72
N THR A 23 8.10 -2.71 -5.49
CA THR A 23 7.22 -3.83 -5.09
C THR A 23 5.75 -3.44 -5.05
N PHE A 24 5.47 -2.17 -4.73
CA PHE A 24 4.12 -1.61 -4.77
C PHE A 24 3.75 -1.21 -6.20
N GLY A 25 4.70 -0.69 -6.98
CA GLY A 25 4.55 -0.41 -8.41
C GLY A 25 4.21 -1.65 -9.24
N ASP A 26 4.92 -2.76 -9.06
CA ASP A 26 4.67 -4.02 -9.75
C ASP A 26 3.30 -4.60 -9.36
N TYR A 27 2.93 -4.47 -8.09
CA TYR A 27 1.62 -4.89 -7.60
C TYR A 27 0.49 -4.03 -8.17
N TYR A 28 0.70 -2.72 -8.26
CA TYR A 28 -0.21 -1.78 -8.91
C TYR A 28 -0.41 -2.12 -10.38
N SER A 29 0.69 -2.29 -11.13
CA SER A 29 0.68 -2.64 -12.55
C SER A 29 -0.04 -3.96 -12.79
N LYS A 30 0.18 -4.96 -11.93
CA LYS A 30 -0.58 -6.22 -11.95
C LYS A 30 -2.08 -5.98 -11.78
N LYS A 31 -2.49 -5.11 -10.85
CA LYS A 31 -3.93 -4.79 -10.63
C LYS A 31 -4.56 -4.00 -11.76
N ILE A 32 -3.81 -3.11 -12.42
CA ILE A 32 -4.27 -2.42 -13.62
C ILE A 32 -4.39 -3.39 -14.81
N ASN A 33 -3.42 -4.29 -14.98
CA ASN A 33 -3.45 -5.31 -16.04
C ASN A 33 -4.62 -6.30 -15.86
N GLU A 34 -5.01 -6.60 -14.62
CA GLU A 34 -6.26 -7.33 -14.28
C GLU A 34 -7.54 -6.57 -14.70
N GLY A 35 -7.45 -5.36 -15.27
CA GLY A 35 -8.59 -4.57 -15.76
C GLY A 35 -9.26 -3.69 -14.70
N LYS A 36 -8.63 -3.50 -13.54
CA LYS A 36 -9.23 -2.73 -12.43
C LYS A 36 -9.00 -1.24 -12.60
N HIS A 37 -10.00 -0.46 -12.21
CA HIS A 37 -9.90 1.00 -12.18
C HIS A 37 -8.83 1.47 -11.18
N HIS A 38 -8.20 2.61 -11.46
CA HIS A 38 -7.13 3.22 -10.67
C HIS A 38 -7.43 3.26 -9.16
N TYR A 39 -8.59 3.78 -8.75
CA TYR A 39 -8.99 3.86 -7.34
C TYR A 39 -9.18 2.48 -6.68
N VAL A 40 -9.57 1.45 -7.44
CA VAL A 40 -9.68 0.08 -6.93
C VAL A 40 -8.29 -0.51 -6.73
N ALA A 41 -7.34 -0.23 -7.64
CA ALA A 41 -5.95 -0.61 -7.48
C ALA A 41 -5.31 0.07 -6.26
N ILE A 42 -5.59 1.37 -6.01
CA ILE A 42 -5.19 2.06 -4.77
C ILE A 42 -5.78 1.36 -3.54
N GLY A 43 -7.07 1.04 -3.55
CA GLY A 43 -7.68 0.30 -2.43
C GLY A 43 -7.03 -1.09 -2.18
N HIS A 44 -6.47 -1.73 -3.21
CA HIS A 44 -5.66 -2.94 -3.05
C HIS A 44 -4.28 -2.64 -2.44
N ILE A 45 -3.66 -1.53 -2.80
CA ILE A 45 -2.39 -1.06 -2.20
C ILE A 45 -2.62 -0.72 -0.73
N ASP A 46 -3.69 0.01 -0.38
CA ASP A 46 -4.04 0.34 1.01
C ASP A 46 -4.04 -0.91 1.90
N LYS A 47 -4.72 -1.96 1.44
CA LYS A 47 -4.79 -3.25 2.15
C LYS A 47 -3.44 -3.94 2.26
N LYS A 48 -2.61 -3.86 1.21
CA LYS A 48 -1.25 -4.42 1.22
C LYS A 48 -0.35 -3.64 2.19
N LEU A 49 -0.44 -2.32 2.19
CA LEU A 49 0.33 -1.43 3.07
C LEU A 49 0.02 -1.69 4.55
N VAL A 50 -1.25 -1.81 4.92
CA VAL A 50 -1.63 -2.13 6.31
C VAL A 50 -1.04 -3.48 6.76
N ARG A 51 -1.06 -4.50 5.89
CA ARG A 51 -0.48 -5.81 6.20
C ARG A 51 1.03 -5.74 6.40
N VAL A 52 1.73 -4.96 5.57
CA VAL A 52 3.17 -4.73 5.70
C VAL A 52 3.48 -4.02 7.01
N ILE A 53 2.80 -2.91 7.32
CA ILE A 53 2.97 -2.18 8.59
C ILE A 53 2.73 -3.12 9.78
N PHE A 54 1.65 -3.91 9.76
CA PHE A 54 1.35 -4.85 10.83
C PHE A 54 2.43 -5.93 10.99
N SER A 55 2.94 -6.48 9.88
CA SER A 55 4.03 -7.43 9.88
C SER A 55 5.32 -6.85 10.47
N LEU A 56 5.67 -5.61 10.10
CA LEU A 56 6.86 -4.93 10.59
C LEU A 56 6.77 -4.67 12.10
N LEU A 57 5.62 -4.18 12.56
CA LEU A 57 5.38 -3.95 13.99
C LEU A 57 5.42 -5.25 14.79
N LYS A 58 4.83 -6.33 14.26
CA LYS A 58 4.85 -7.64 14.91
C LYS A 58 6.25 -8.22 15.03
N ASN A 59 7.07 -8.08 13.99
CA ASN A 59 8.42 -8.62 13.94
C ASN A 59 9.49 -7.66 14.50
N LYS A 60 9.11 -6.42 14.88
CA LYS A 60 10.01 -5.31 15.25
C LYS A 60 11.11 -5.06 14.20
N GLN A 61 10.77 -5.19 12.92
CA GLN A 61 11.69 -5.01 11.81
C GLN A 61 11.53 -3.62 11.18
N SER A 62 12.63 -3.06 10.72
CA SER A 62 12.63 -1.81 9.95
C SER A 62 12.18 -2.06 8.52
N PHE A 63 11.39 -1.14 7.97
CA PHE A 63 11.01 -1.19 6.55
C PHE A 63 12.25 -0.88 5.68
N ILE A 64 12.57 -1.79 4.76
CA ILE A 64 13.61 -1.58 3.76
C ILE A 64 12.88 -1.30 2.43
N PRO A 65 12.84 -0.05 1.95
CA PRO A 65 12.22 0.27 0.67
C PRO A 65 13.02 -0.38 -0.47
N GLN A 66 12.32 -1.05 -1.38
CA GLN A 66 12.95 -1.60 -2.58
C GLN A 66 12.92 -0.54 -3.69
N LYS A 67 14.12 -0.03 -4.04
CA LYS A 67 14.34 0.90 -5.15
C LYS A 67 14.21 0.19 -6.49
#